data_AF-A0A397JEM9-F1
#
_entry.id   AF-A0A397JEM9-F1
#
_cell.length_a   1.000
_cell.length_b   1.000
_cell.length_c   1.000
_cell.angle_alpha   90.00
_cell.angle_beta   90.00
_cell.angle_gamma   90.00
#
_symmetry.space_group_name_H-M   'P 1'
#
loop_
_entity.id
_entity.type
_entity.pdbx_description
1 polymer ?
#
loop_
_entity_poly.entity_id
_entity_poly.type
_entity_poly.pdbx_seq_one_letter_code
_entity_poly.pdbx_strand_id
1 'polypeptide(L)'
;MKWNLGSNSTPEEIIISSEEEKEEGGVIEKFFINVACGENHCLALTRDGEVFSWGSGRYGQLGHGNLISLDKSDKPKVIEFLQGLKITSIACGAWHSAVISDSGDLYTFGWNNLGRLGISPPPGNNNENNENTVNSAEPSLVEFQGDCNDDFINVVKVACGSAHTVVLTDDNNLLTCGWGKYGQQGQGPGNLSEIYSFTSVIEGKKVIDCYCGRWNTFAIVLE
;
A
#
# COMPACT_ATOMS: atom_id res chain seq x y z
N MET A 1 13.08 12.32 -16.18
CA MET A 1 12.32 11.19 -16.78
C MET A 1 11.93 11.54 -18.23
N LYS A 2 12.43 10.82 -19.24
CA LYS A 2 11.92 10.89 -20.61
C LYS A 2 10.95 9.72 -20.79
N TRP A 3 9.70 10.01 -21.14
CA TRP A 3 8.69 9.01 -21.46
C TRP A 3 8.93 8.57 -22.91
N ASN A 4 9.47 7.38 -23.12
CA ASN A 4 9.56 6.80 -24.45
C ASN A 4 8.34 5.92 -24.67
N LEU A 5 7.33 6.48 -25.35
CA LEU A 5 6.33 5.66 -26.02
C LEU A 5 7.09 4.94 -27.14
N GLY A 6 7.33 3.64 -27.00
CA GLY A 6 8.05 2.85 -28.00
C GLY A 6 7.46 3.12 -29.38
N SER A 7 8.29 3.30 -30.40
CA SER A 7 7.84 3.69 -31.74
C SER A 7 6.94 2.67 -32.45
N ASN A 8 6.57 1.57 -31.78
CA ASN A 8 5.66 0.52 -32.25
C ASN A 8 4.62 0.09 -31.19
N SER A 9 4.47 0.79 -30.06
CA SER A 9 3.48 0.41 -29.05
C SER A 9 2.08 0.72 -29.55
N THR A 10 1.21 -0.29 -29.60
CA THR A 10 -0.25 -0.07 -29.71
C THR A 10 -0.73 0.76 -28.51
N PRO A 11 -1.93 1.39 -28.54
CA PRO A 11 -2.40 2.28 -27.48
C PRO A 11 -2.50 1.70 -26.06
N GLU A 12 -2.15 0.42 -25.86
CA GLU A 12 -2.33 -0.34 -24.62
C GLU A 12 -1.06 -0.50 -23.77
N GLU A 13 0.11 -0.03 -24.23
CA GLU A 13 1.39 -0.35 -23.57
C GLU A 13 2.14 0.89 -23.06
N ILE A 14 2.24 1.01 -21.73
CA ILE A 14 3.21 1.90 -21.07
C ILE A 14 4.46 1.08 -20.76
N ILE A 15 5.46 1.18 -21.62
CA ILE A 15 6.78 0.58 -21.41
C ILE A 15 7.61 1.55 -20.57
N ILE A 16 7.91 1.20 -19.31
CA ILE A 16 8.98 1.88 -18.55
C ILE A 16 10.21 1.01 -18.66
N SER A 17 11.13 1.37 -19.55
CA SER A 17 12.42 0.70 -19.64
C SER A 17 13.31 1.18 -18.49
N SER A 18 13.45 0.38 -17.43
CA SER A 18 14.63 0.47 -16.57
C SER A 18 15.75 -0.28 -17.28
N GLU A 19 16.73 0.44 -17.81
CA GLU A 19 17.99 -0.15 -18.29
C GLU A 19 18.71 -0.78 -17.09
N GLU A 20 18.45 -2.05 -16.83
CA GLU A 20 19.38 -2.90 -16.10
C GLU A 20 20.33 -3.51 -17.14
N GLU A 21 21.54 -2.96 -17.24
CA GLU A 21 22.59 -3.52 -18.09
C GLU A 21 22.99 -4.89 -17.53
N LYS A 22 22.66 -5.97 -18.26
CA LYS A 22 23.33 -7.26 -18.06
C LYS A 22 24.74 -7.21 -18.65
N GLU A 23 25.66 -7.98 -18.06
CA GLU A 23 27.02 -8.25 -18.58
C GLU A 23 27.04 -8.80 -20.03
N GLU A 24 25.89 -9.18 -20.61
CA GLU A 24 25.75 -9.65 -22.00
C GLU A 24 24.85 -8.78 -22.92
N GLY A 25 24.52 -7.54 -22.54
CA GLY A 25 23.91 -6.57 -23.48
C GLY A 25 22.44 -6.80 -23.86
N GLY A 26 21.68 -7.54 -23.05
CA GLY A 26 20.22 -7.67 -23.20
C GLY A 26 19.45 -6.61 -22.41
N VAL A 27 18.46 -5.96 -23.01
CA VAL A 27 17.48 -5.11 -22.32
C VAL A 27 16.36 -5.99 -21.77
N ILE A 28 16.13 -5.93 -20.45
CA ILE A 28 14.94 -6.56 -19.85
C ILE A 28 13.80 -5.55 -19.95
N GLU A 29 12.82 -5.81 -20.83
CA GLU A 29 11.59 -5.03 -20.88
C GLU A 29 10.69 -5.39 -19.70
N LYS A 30 10.18 -4.38 -19.01
CA LYS A 30 9.20 -4.52 -17.92
C LYS A 30 7.84 -4.03 -18.39
N PHE A 31 6.82 -4.86 -18.21
CA PHE A 31 5.43 -4.54 -18.57
C PHE A 31 4.66 -4.10 -17.33
N PHE A 32 4.26 -2.84 -17.27
CA PHE A 32 3.51 -2.30 -16.13
C PHE A 32 2.02 -2.44 -16.34
N ILE A 33 1.33 -2.99 -15.33
CA ILE A 33 -0.11 -3.30 -15.40
C ILE A 33 -0.95 -2.47 -14.43
N ASN A 34 -0.31 -1.81 -13.45
CA ASN A 34 -1.00 -0.96 -12.50
C ASN A 34 -0.08 0.14 -11.97
N VAL A 35 -0.67 1.27 -11.58
CA VAL A 35 0.00 2.40 -10.94
C VAL A 35 -0.86 2.91 -9.80
N ALA A 36 -0.24 3.21 -8.66
CA ALA A 36 -0.89 3.89 -7.54
C ALA A 36 -0.13 5.19 -7.23
N CYS A 37 -0.88 6.27 -7.02
CA CYS A 37 -0.33 7.59 -6.75
C CYS A 37 -0.74 8.06 -5.36
N GLY A 38 0.24 8.34 -4.51
CA GLY A 38 0.04 9.02 -3.23
C GLY A 38 0.11 10.54 -3.36
N GLU A 39 0.34 11.23 -2.24
CA GLU A 39 0.47 12.70 -2.26
C GLU A 39 1.74 13.13 -2.99
N ASN A 40 2.87 12.45 -2.74
CA ASN A 40 4.19 12.83 -3.26
C ASN A 40 5.03 11.63 -3.71
N HIS A 41 4.43 10.44 -3.86
CA HIS A 41 5.12 9.23 -4.28
C HIS A 41 4.20 8.39 -5.17
N CYS A 42 4.80 7.45 -5.90
CA CYS A 42 4.06 6.52 -6.74
C CYS A 42 4.60 5.10 -6.57
N LEU A 43 3.72 4.13 -6.79
CA LEU A 43 4.06 2.73 -6.98
C LEU A 43 3.64 2.31 -8.39
N ALA A 44 4.42 1.43 -9.02
CA ALA A 44 4.04 0.76 -10.25
C ALA A 44 4.25 -0.74 -10.13
N LEU A 45 3.29 -1.51 -10.62
CA LEU A 45 3.26 -2.96 -10.56
C LEU A 45 3.52 -3.53 -11.96
N THR A 46 4.49 -4.44 -12.06
CA THR A 46 4.74 -5.18 -13.30
C THR A 46 3.84 -6.41 -13.42
N ARG A 47 3.68 -6.93 -14.65
CA ARG A 47 2.97 -8.17 -14.93
C ARG A 47 3.57 -9.38 -14.21
N ASP A 48 4.87 -9.34 -13.93
CA ASP A 48 5.61 -10.39 -13.24
C ASP A 48 5.48 -10.29 -11.70
N GLY A 49 4.79 -9.27 -11.20
CA GLY A 49 4.54 -9.08 -9.77
C GLY A 49 5.59 -8.26 -9.03
N GLU A 50 6.49 -7.57 -9.75
CA GLU A 50 7.49 -6.68 -9.14
C GLU A 50 6.90 -5.30 -8.90
N VAL A 51 7.32 -4.65 -7.82
CA VAL A 51 6.87 -3.31 -7.46
C VAL A 51 8.03 -2.33 -7.53
N PHE A 52 7.80 -1.24 -8.23
CA PHE A 52 8.71 -0.10 -8.32
C PHE A 52 8.13 1.09 -7.57
N SER A 53 8.99 1.89 -6.94
CA SER A 53 8.59 3.11 -6.25
C SER A 53 9.50 4.28 -6.59
N TRP A 54 8.95 5.50 -6.50
CA TRP A 54 9.69 6.76 -6.65
C TRP A 54 8.95 7.95 -6.04
N GLY A 55 9.64 9.08 -5.94
CA GLY A 55 9.14 10.31 -5.33
C GLY A 55 9.64 10.47 -3.89
N SER A 56 8.79 10.99 -3.01
CA SER A 56 9.16 11.26 -1.62
C SER A 56 9.31 9.99 -0.80
N GLY A 57 10.47 9.81 -0.16
CA GLY A 57 10.74 8.76 0.82
C GLY A 57 10.77 9.24 2.26
N ARG A 58 10.30 10.48 2.53
CA ARG A 58 10.45 11.17 3.84
C ARG A 58 10.02 10.33 5.06
N TYR A 59 9.03 9.48 4.89
CA TYR A 59 8.47 8.62 5.94
C TYR A 59 8.62 7.13 5.62
N GLY A 60 9.47 6.75 4.66
CA GLY A 60 9.69 5.36 4.29
C GLY A 60 8.67 4.79 3.31
N GLN A 61 7.79 5.63 2.74
CA GLN A 61 6.69 5.19 1.86
C GLN A 61 7.16 4.63 0.49
N LEU A 62 8.47 4.60 0.25
CA LEU A 62 9.09 3.95 -0.91
C LEU A 62 9.49 2.49 -0.65
N GLY A 63 9.62 2.05 0.60
CA GLY A 63 9.88 0.64 0.94
C GLY A 63 11.34 0.18 0.78
N HIS A 64 12.30 1.09 0.59
CA HIS A 64 13.72 0.75 0.36
C HIS A 64 14.58 0.61 1.63
N GLY A 65 13.97 0.50 2.81
CA GLY A 65 14.68 0.40 4.10
C GLY A 65 15.36 1.69 4.56
N ASN A 66 15.02 2.82 3.95
CA ASN A 66 15.55 4.13 4.31
C ASN A 66 14.53 5.24 4.02
N LEU A 67 14.86 6.48 4.39
CA LEU A 67 14.00 7.66 4.22
C LEU A 67 14.42 8.56 3.04
N ILE A 68 15.19 8.01 2.09
CA ILE A 68 15.75 8.76 0.96
C ILE A 68 14.65 8.94 -0.09
N SER A 69 14.48 10.17 -0.57
CA SER A 69 13.58 10.47 -1.68
C SER A 69 14.29 10.27 -3.02
N LEU A 70 13.55 9.78 -4.00
CA LEU A 70 13.98 9.70 -5.40
C LEU A 70 13.42 10.90 -6.14
N ASP A 71 14.30 11.76 -6.65
CA ASP A 71 13.93 13.01 -7.30
C ASP A 71 13.80 12.86 -8.83
N LYS A 72 13.63 13.99 -9.54
CA LYS A 72 13.44 14.03 -11.00
C LYS A 72 14.60 13.41 -11.81
N SER A 73 15.78 13.29 -11.20
CA SER A 73 16.99 12.73 -11.80
C SER A 73 17.09 11.22 -11.60
N ASP A 74 16.35 10.66 -10.65
CA ASP A 74 16.32 9.24 -10.36
C ASP A 74 15.33 8.49 -11.28
N LYS A 75 15.62 7.22 -11.53
CA LYS A 75 14.69 6.27 -12.16
C LYS A 75 13.84 5.60 -11.07
N PRO A 76 12.61 5.15 -11.37
CA PRO A 76 11.89 4.23 -10.49
C PRO A 76 12.76 3.05 -10.07
N LYS A 77 12.75 2.73 -8.78
CA LYS A 77 13.57 1.66 -8.22
C LYS A 77 12.69 0.52 -7.75
N VAL A 78 13.13 -0.72 -8.00
CA VAL A 78 12.47 -1.92 -7.49
C VAL A 78 12.53 -1.95 -5.96
N ILE A 79 11.46 -2.42 -5.33
CA ILE A 79 11.42 -2.65 -3.88
C ILE A 79 11.99 -4.04 -3.61
N GLU A 80 13.30 -4.10 -3.33
CA GLU A 80 14.06 -5.35 -3.11
C GLU A 80 13.41 -6.27 -2.06
N PHE A 81 12.82 -5.71 -1.01
CA PHE A 81 12.17 -6.47 0.06
C PHE A 81 11.01 -7.34 -0.42
N LEU A 82 10.36 -6.98 -1.54
CA LEU A 82 9.25 -7.72 -2.13
C LEU A 82 9.69 -8.74 -3.18
N GLN A 83 11.00 -8.84 -3.48
CA GLN A 83 11.48 -9.81 -4.46
C GLN A 83 11.22 -11.24 -3.99
N GLY A 84 10.79 -12.08 -4.93
CA GLY A 84 10.37 -13.45 -4.65
C GLY A 84 8.90 -13.58 -4.23
N LEU A 85 8.23 -12.48 -3.90
CA LEU A 85 6.77 -12.42 -3.76
C LEU A 85 6.16 -11.98 -5.09
N LYS A 86 5.01 -12.56 -5.44
CA LYS A 86 4.24 -12.10 -6.60
C LYS A 86 3.18 -11.12 -6.14
N ILE A 87 3.40 -9.81 -6.36
CA ILE A 87 2.43 -8.79 -5.99
C ILE A 87 1.29 -8.73 -7.01
N THR A 88 0.07 -8.59 -6.52
CA THR A 88 -1.17 -8.57 -7.33
C THR A 88 -1.91 -7.24 -7.26
N SER A 89 -1.74 -6.48 -6.19
CA SER A 89 -2.39 -5.18 -5.99
C SER A 89 -1.50 -4.20 -5.24
N ILE A 90 -1.65 -2.92 -5.57
CA ILE A 90 -0.91 -1.80 -4.98
C ILE A 90 -1.88 -0.66 -4.64
N ALA A 91 -1.62 0.06 -3.55
CA ALA A 91 -2.32 1.28 -3.19
C ALA A 91 -1.37 2.29 -2.52
N CYS A 92 -1.67 3.58 -2.69
CA CYS A 92 -0.94 4.66 -2.05
C CYS A 92 -1.91 5.59 -1.32
N GLY A 93 -1.58 5.91 -0.07
CA GLY A 93 -2.19 7.00 0.65
C GLY A 93 -1.33 8.26 0.59
N ALA A 94 -1.57 9.22 1.49
CA ALA A 94 -0.82 10.47 1.45
C ALA A 94 0.69 10.30 1.76
N TRP A 95 1.02 9.45 2.74
CA TRP A 95 2.40 9.20 3.17
C TRP A 95 2.65 7.72 3.51
N HIS A 96 1.85 6.82 2.96
CA HIS A 96 2.00 5.39 3.14
C HIS A 96 1.62 4.64 1.86
N SER A 97 1.99 3.38 1.84
CA SER A 97 1.86 2.45 0.74
C SER A 97 1.39 1.11 1.26
N ALA A 98 0.63 0.41 0.43
CA ALA A 98 0.18 -0.94 0.71
C ALA A 98 0.29 -1.79 -0.55
N VAL A 99 0.65 -3.07 -0.38
CA VAL A 99 0.72 -4.05 -1.46
C VAL A 99 0.14 -5.38 -0.99
N ILE A 100 -0.42 -6.15 -1.92
CA ILE A 100 -0.99 -7.48 -1.66
C ILE A 100 -0.27 -8.50 -2.52
N SER A 101 0.16 -9.63 -1.94
CA SER A 101 0.74 -10.76 -2.68
C SER A 101 -0.33 -11.63 -3.35
N ASP A 102 0.08 -12.66 -4.10
CA ASP A 102 -0.83 -13.67 -4.64
C ASP A 102 -1.30 -14.69 -3.59
N SER A 103 -0.60 -14.78 -2.45
CA SER A 103 -1.04 -15.52 -1.26
C SER A 103 -2.10 -14.79 -0.43
N GLY A 104 -2.41 -13.52 -0.73
CA GLY A 104 -3.36 -12.72 0.04
C GLY A 104 -2.74 -11.95 1.21
N ASP A 105 -1.41 -12.00 1.36
CA ASP A 105 -0.69 -11.28 2.40
C ASP A 105 -0.69 -9.78 2.11
N LEU A 106 -1.01 -8.99 3.13
CA LEU A 106 -0.95 -7.53 3.07
C LEU A 106 0.36 -7.03 3.67
N TYR A 107 1.08 -6.22 2.90
CA TYR A 107 2.24 -5.48 3.40
C TYR A 107 1.98 -3.98 3.37
N THR A 108 2.31 -3.29 4.45
CA THR A 108 2.18 -1.83 4.56
C THR A 108 3.50 -1.18 4.95
N PHE A 109 3.75 0.03 4.44
CA PHE A 109 4.97 0.79 4.71
C PHE A 109 4.75 2.29 4.56
N GLY A 110 5.58 3.09 5.21
CA GLY A 110 5.53 4.54 5.26
C GLY A 110 5.26 5.09 6.67
N TRP A 111 4.55 6.21 6.71
CA TRP A 111 4.26 6.92 7.95
C TRP A 111 3.23 6.15 8.78
N ASN A 112 3.59 5.64 9.96
CA ASN A 112 2.63 4.90 10.82
C ASN A 112 1.93 5.77 11.86
N ASN A 113 2.09 7.09 11.80
CA ASN A 113 1.33 7.96 12.69
C ASN A 113 -0.17 7.78 12.44
N LEU A 114 -0.96 7.75 13.50
CA LEU A 114 -2.41 7.54 13.47
C LEU A 114 -2.85 6.12 13.06
N GLY A 115 -1.97 5.11 13.11
CA GLY A 115 -2.31 3.70 12.89
C GLY A 115 -2.60 3.31 11.44
N ARG A 116 -2.26 4.16 10.47
CA ARG A 116 -2.65 3.96 9.06
C ARG A 116 -2.03 2.74 8.38
N LEU A 117 -0.98 2.16 8.96
CA LEU A 117 -0.39 0.92 8.46
C LEU A 117 -1.10 -0.33 9.01
N GLY A 118 -1.93 -0.18 10.04
CA GLY A 118 -2.59 -1.32 10.68
C GLY A 118 -1.64 -2.29 11.37
N ILE A 119 -0.41 -1.84 11.68
CA ILE A 119 0.58 -2.57 12.46
C ILE A 119 0.76 -1.86 13.81
N SER A 120 0.89 -2.66 14.88
CA SER A 120 1.05 -2.13 16.24
C SER A 120 2.25 -1.19 16.32
N PRO A 121 2.12 -0.01 16.93
CA PRO A 121 3.27 0.84 17.21
C PRO A 121 4.14 0.13 18.26
N PRO A 122 5.47 0.33 18.28
CA PRO A 122 6.32 -0.24 19.32
C PRO A 122 5.80 0.19 20.71
N PRO A 123 5.63 -0.72 21.68
CA PRO A 123 5.27 -0.35 23.03
C PRO A 123 6.40 0.49 23.64
N GLY A 124 6.17 1.79 23.88
CA GLY A 124 7.07 2.62 24.70
C GLY A 124 7.34 4.08 24.32
N ASN A 125 6.69 4.68 23.33
CA ASN A 125 7.05 6.05 22.92
C ASN A 125 6.31 7.16 23.71
N ASN A 126 6.62 7.31 25.00
CA ASN A 126 6.22 8.48 25.81
C ASN A 126 7.15 9.68 25.64
N ASN A 127 8.06 9.68 24.65
CA ASN A 127 8.98 10.77 24.39
C ASN A 127 8.68 11.40 23.03
N GLU A 128 8.03 12.56 23.06
CA GLU A 128 7.51 13.36 21.94
C GLU A 128 8.55 13.85 20.88
N ASN A 129 9.77 13.30 20.85
CA ASN A 129 10.89 13.87 20.07
C ASN A 129 11.60 12.90 19.11
N ASN A 130 11.05 11.71 18.82
CA ASN A 130 11.66 10.82 17.82
C ASN A 130 10.66 10.42 16.73
N GLU A 131 10.50 11.28 15.72
CA GLU A 131 9.65 11.04 14.53
C GLU A 131 10.07 9.79 13.71
N ASN A 132 11.21 9.18 14.03
CA ASN A 132 11.77 8.02 13.33
C ASN A 132 11.34 6.65 13.87
N THR A 133 10.72 6.53 15.05
CA THR A 133 10.40 5.23 15.67
C THR A 133 9.00 4.70 15.37
N VAL A 134 8.18 5.43 14.62
CA VAL A 134 6.83 4.98 14.22
C VAL A 134 6.80 4.44 12.80
N ASN A 135 7.66 4.94 11.92
CA ASN A 135 7.55 4.69 10.48
C ASN A 135 8.10 3.33 10.10
N SER A 136 7.55 2.74 9.05
CA SER A 136 8.11 1.53 8.46
C SER A 136 8.70 1.84 7.10
N ALA A 137 10.04 1.82 7.01
CA ALA A 137 10.75 2.08 5.76
C ALA A 137 10.88 0.84 4.86
N GLU A 138 10.49 -0.32 5.37
CA GLU A 138 10.41 -1.60 4.65
C GLU A 138 8.97 -2.10 4.67
N PRO A 139 8.49 -2.77 3.60
CA PRO A 139 7.19 -3.44 3.62
C PRO A 139 7.06 -4.36 4.82
N SER A 140 6.10 -4.08 5.70
CA SER A 140 5.84 -4.87 6.91
C SER A 140 4.59 -5.71 6.71
N LEU A 141 4.68 -7.00 6.97
CA LEU A 141 3.53 -7.89 6.97
C LEU A 141 2.52 -7.43 8.03
N VAL A 142 1.26 -7.32 7.65
CA VAL A 142 0.17 -7.00 8.56
C VAL A 142 -0.34 -8.27 9.20
N GLU A 143 -0.21 -8.35 10.52
CA GLU A 143 -0.84 -9.41 11.33
C GLU A 143 -2.25 -8.98 11.72
N PHE A 144 -3.26 -9.65 11.18
CA PHE A 144 -4.64 -9.40 11.53
C PHE A 144 -4.96 -10.00 12.91
N GLN A 145 -5.45 -9.16 13.82
CA GLN A 145 -5.90 -9.60 15.15
C GLN A 145 -7.38 -9.96 15.08
N GLY A 146 -7.71 -11.24 15.22
CA GLY A 146 -9.09 -11.73 15.15
C GLY A 146 -9.33 -12.96 16.02
N ASP A 147 -10.35 -12.88 16.86
CA ASP A 147 -10.85 -13.81 17.88
C ASP A 147 -11.49 -15.10 17.33
N CYS A 148 -11.03 -15.60 16.18
CA CYS A 148 -11.50 -16.83 15.56
C CYS A 148 -10.30 -17.63 15.06
N ASN A 149 -10.09 -18.78 15.71
CA ASN A 149 -9.18 -19.88 15.35
C ASN A 149 -8.45 -19.72 14.01
N ASP A 150 -7.15 -19.45 14.03
CA ASP A 150 -6.14 -19.93 13.05
C ASP A 150 -6.40 -19.66 11.54
N ASP A 151 -7.44 -18.90 11.19
CA ASP A 151 -7.87 -18.69 9.82
C ASP A 151 -7.13 -17.46 9.26
N PHE A 152 -6.19 -17.77 8.39
CA PHE A 152 -5.44 -16.80 7.59
C PHE A 152 -6.40 -15.84 6.86
N ILE A 153 -6.29 -14.53 7.14
CA ILE A 153 -7.09 -13.52 6.44
C ILE A 153 -6.48 -13.30 5.05
N ASN A 154 -7.23 -13.68 4.01
CA ASN A 154 -6.85 -13.47 2.61
C ASN A 154 -7.39 -12.14 2.09
N VAL A 155 -6.50 -11.17 1.87
CA VAL A 155 -6.85 -9.86 1.36
C VAL A 155 -6.89 -9.88 -0.17
N VAL A 156 -8.00 -9.41 -0.76
CA VAL A 156 -8.19 -9.37 -2.22
C VAL A 156 -8.16 -7.95 -2.78
N LYS A 157 -8.39 -6.92 -1.96
CA LYS A 157 -8.28 -5.52 -2.36
C LYS A 157 -7.82 -4.64 -1.22
N VAL A 158 -7.02 -3.63 -1.54
CA VAL A 158 -6.63 -2.56 -0.62
C VAL A 158 -6.91 -1.20 -1.25
N ALA A 159 -7.40 -0.27 -0.43
CA ALA A 159 -7.55 1.13 -0.77
C ALA A 159 -6.99 1.99 0.37
N CYS A 160 -6.25 3.04 0.01
CA CYS A 160 -5.60 3.93 0.97
C CYS A 160 -6.16 5.35 0.82
N GLY A 161 -6.58 5.94 1.93
CA GLY A 161 -6.87 7.37 2.01
C GLY A 161 -5.68 8.19 2.51
N SER A 162 -5.92 9.39 3.05
CA SER A 162 -4.82 10.23 3.54
C SER A 162 -4.15 9.65 4.79
N ALA A 163 -4.94 9.14 5.73
CA ALA A 163 -4.47 8.57 6.99
C ALA A 163 -5.27 7.33 7.45
N HIS A 164 -5.95 6.65 6.54
CA HIS A 164 -6.68 5.40 6.81
C HIS A 164 -6.45 4.41 5.66
N THR A 165 -6.56 3.14 5.98
CA THR A 165 -6.44 2.04 5.02
C THR A 165 -7.64 1.13 5.16
N VAL A 166 -8.14 0.67 4.03
CA VAL A 166 -9.33 -0.16 3.91
C VAL A 166 -8.97 -1.39 3.10
N VAL A 167 -9.38 -2.56 3.58
CA VAL A 167 -9.11 -3.82 2.91
C VAL A 167 -10.39 -4.62 2.77
N LEU A 168 -10.52 -5.27 1.61
CA LEU A 168 -11.55 -6.26 1.32
C LEU A 168 -10.91 -7.63 1.33
N THR A 169 -11.52 -8.57 2.04
CA THR A 169 -11.12 -9.96 2.12
C THR A 169 -11.92 -10.82 1.14
N ASP A 170 -11.44 -12.03 0.86
CA ASP A 170 -12.11 -13.00 -0.02
C ASP A 170 -13.47 -13.48 0.51
N ASP A 171 -13.64 -13.49 1.84
CA ASP A 171 -14.89 -13.78 2.53
C ASP A 171 -15.85 -12.57 2.63
N ASN A 172 -15.61 -11.53 1.82
CA ASN A 172 -16.44 -10.33 1.67
C ASN A 172 -16.52 -9.43 2.90
N ASN A 173 -15.56 -9.51 3.83
CA ASN A 173 -15.45 -8.58 4.95
C ASN A 173 -14.69 -7.31 4.56
N LEU A 174 -15.11 -6.18 5.16
CA LEU A 174 -14.42 -4.90 5.01
C LEU A 174 -13.77 -4.53 6.33
N LEU A 175 -12.44 -4.50 6.33
CA LEU A 175 -11.66 -4.11 7.50
C LEU A 175 -11.05 -2.73 7.28
N THR A 176 -10.95 -1.94 8.35
CA THR A 176 -10.35 -0.61 8.31
C THR A 176 -9.35 -0.41 9.45
N CYS A 177 -8.34 0.42 9.21
CA CYS A 177 -7.41 0.92 10.22
C CYS A 177 -7.05 2.39 9.94
N GLY A 178 -6.34 3.02 10.86
CA GLY A 178 -5.86 4.39 10.73
C GLY A 178 -6.66 5.40 11.52
N TRP A 179 -6.73 6.64 11.03
CA TRP A 179 -7.38 7.75 11.71
C TRP A 179 -8.88 7.81 11.42
N GLY A 180 -9.71 8.10 12.43
CA GLY A 180 -11.18 8.02 12.36
C GLY A 180 -11.96 9.31 12.58
N LYS A 181 -11.31 10.46 12.79
CA LYS A 181 -11.97 11.70 13.25
C LYS A 181 -13.15 12.20 12.39
N TYR A 182 -13.16 11.90 11.09
CA TYR A 182 -14.22 12.27 10.16
C TYR A 182 -15.18 11.11 9.83
N GLY A 183 -15.09 10.01 10.57
CA GLY A 183 -15.89 8.80 10.34
C GLY A 183 -15.42 7.95 9.15
N GLN A 184 -14.24 8.22 8.58
CA GLN A 184 -13.71 7.50 7.42
C GLN A 184 -13.48 6.00 7.65
N GLN A 185 -13.33 5.58 8.91
CA GLN A 185 -13.25 4.16 9.26
C GLN A 185 -14.63 3.47 9.18
N GLY A 186 -15.74 4.19 9.31
CA GLY A 186 -17.08 3.59 9.31
C GLY A 186 -17.51 2.93 10.63
N GLN A 187 -16.77 3.14 11.73
CA GLN A 187 -17.00 2.51 13.05
C GLN A 187 -18.21 3.05 13.84
N GLY A 188 -19.08 3.83 13.20
CA GLY A 188 -20.23 4.45 13.85
C GLY A 188 -19.92 5.70 14.69
N PRO A 189 -20.97 6.35 15.22
CA PRO A 189 -20.84 7.59 15.98
C PRO A 189 -20.14 7.36 17.32
N GLY A 190 -19.06 8.09 17.58
CA GLY A 190 -18.37 8.11 18.88
C GLY A 190 -17.01 7.41 18.92
N ASN A 191 -16.70 6.56 17.93
CA ASN A 191 -15.38 5.96 17.78
C ASN A 191 -14.55 6.76 16.77
N LEU A 192 -13.91 7.84 17.25
CA LEU A 192 -13.13 8.78 16.44
C LEU A 192 -11.61 8.60 16.62
N SER A 193 -11.19 7.55 17.33
CA SER A 193 -9.80 7.29 17.68
C SER A 193 -9.00 6.64 16.54
N GLU A 194 -7.69 6.70 16.67
CA GLU A 194 -6.74 5.94 15.87
C GLU A 194 -6.89 4.44 16.14
N ILE A 195 -7.02 3.64 15.08
CA ILE A 195 -7.04 2.19 15.16
C ILE A 195 -5.74 1.67 14.54
N TYR A 196 -4.94 0.96 15.33
CA TYR A 196 -3.62 0.45 14.93
C TYR A 196 -3.67 -1.00 14.43
N SER A 197 -4.84 -1.60 14.35
CA SER A 197 -5.10 -2.93 13.78
C SER A 197 -6.33 -2.88 12.89
N PHE A 198 -6.41 -3.76 11.90
CA PHE A 198 -7.58 -3.82 11.02
C PHE A 198 -8.80 -4.37 11.76
N THR A 199 -9.90 -3.63 11.72
CA THR A 199 -11.16 -3.96 12.40
C THR A 199 -12.30 -4.01 11.40
N SER A 200 -13.18 -5.02 11.51
CA SER A 200 -14.37 -5.14 10.65
C SER A 200 -15.35 -3.99 10.90
N VAL A 201 -15.99 -3.49 9.84
CA VAL A 201 -16.86 -2.29 9.92
C VAL A 201 -18.26 -2.49 9.36
N ILE A 202 -18.51 -3.62 8.72
CA ILE A 202 -19.82 -3.97 8.17
C ILE A 202 -20.18 -5.37 8.65
N GLU A 203 -21.22 -5.46 9.48
CA GLU A 203 -21.77 -6.74 9.93
C GLU A 203 -22.97 -7.15 9.08
N GLY A 204 -23.04 -8.45 8.75
CA GLY A 204 -24.22 -9.05 8.11
C GLY A 204 -24.47 -8.64 6.65
N LYS A 205 -23.51 -7.97 5.99
CA LYS A 205 -23.58 -7.67 4.55
C LYS A 205 -22.33 -8.15 3.84
N LYS A 206 -22.47 -8.53 2.57
CA LYS A 206 -21.35 -8.94 1.72
C LYS A 206 -20.82 -7.75 0.96
N VAL A 207 -19.57 -7.36 1.24
CA VAL A 207 -18.88 -6.31 0.52
C VAL A 207 -18.22 -6.90 -0.71
N ILE A 208 -18.44 -6.29 -1.87
CA ILE A 208 -17.88 -6.76 -3.15
C ILE A 208 -16.84 -5.80 -3.71
N ASP A 209 -16.80 -4.56 -3.21
CA ASP A 209 -15.81 -3.59 -3.64
C ASP A 209 -15.61 -2.46 -2.61
N CYS A 210 -14.43 -1.84 -2.60
CA CYS A 210 -14.10 -0.72 -1.71
C CYS A 210 -13.16 0.32 -2.34
N TYR A 211 -13.29 1.56 -1.89
CA TYR A 211 -12.51 2.72 -2.36
C TYR A 211 -12.33 3.76 -1.25
N CYS A 212 -11.22 4.50 -1.30
CA CYS A 212 -10.95 5.60 -0.39
C CYS A 212 -10.84 6.93 -1.15
N GLY A 213 -11.51 7.95 -0.64
CA GLY A 213 -11.14 9.33 -0.88
C GLY A 213 -10.11 9.80 0.15
N ARG A 214 -9.82 11.11 0.19
CA ARG A 214 -8.87 11.67 1.17
C ARG A 214 -9.28 11.37 2.61
N TRP A 215 -10.57 11.56 2.92
CA TRP A 215 -11.15 11.45 4.27
C TRP A 215 -12.50 10.70 4.28
N ASN A 216 -12.74 9.84 3.29
CA ASN A 216 -14.00 9.13 3.13
C ASN A 216 -13.73 7.73 2.58
N THR A 217 -14.63 6.79 2.91
CA THR A 217 -14.59 5.42 2.41
C THR A 217 -15.91 5.11 1.71
N PHE A 218 -15.83 4.44 0.57
CA PHE A 218 -16.97 3.91 -0.17
C PHE A 218 -16.84 2.39 -0.23
N ALA A 219 -17.95 1.70 -0.01
CA ALA A 219 -18.05 0.25 -0.14
C ALA A 219 -19.29 -0.11 -0.95
N ILE A 220 -19.16 -1.06 -1.86
CA ILE A 220 -20.28 -1.62 -2.63
C ILE A 220 -20.68 -2.92 -1.94
N VAL A 221 -21.95 -3.04 -1.59
CA VAL A 221 -22.49 -4.21 -0.88
C VAL A 221 -23.58 -4.89 -1.71
N LEU A 222 -23.65 -6.20 -1.63
CA LEU A 222 -24.81 -6.95 -2.12
C LEU A 222 -25.92 -6.89 -1.07
N GLU A 223 -27.15 -6.72 -1.54
CA GLU A 223 -28.39 -6.89 -0.74
C GLU A 223 -28.78 -8.36 -0.59
#